data_AF-A0A6P8IUV6-F1
#
_entry.id   AF-A0A6P8IUV6-F1
#
_cell.length_a   1.000
_cell.length_b   1.000
_cell.length_c   1.000
_cell.angle_alpha   90.00
_cell.angle_beta   90.00
_cell.angle_gamma   90.00
#
_symmetry.space_group_name_H-M   'P 1'
#
loop_
_entity.id
_entity.type
_entity.pdbx_description
1 polymer ?
#
loop_
_entity_poly.entity_id
_entity_poly.type
_entity_poly.pdbx_seq_one_letter_code
_entity_poly.pdbx_strand_id
1 'polypeptide(L)'
;MADAIDSMGFNNSKWNDSRKLFDSLKMMAKNPDYRSKISSSNFDQAQQFLVLCEKELSSQATISMGETLVSCLEAVTEALRFLRNSSAGVPQNQEYIVTKGVIQQVMKITHTLLRPRFQESDEINTVNETIKIAIQLIGNVTVGNTLTQESIWKQCYPDFFLSVMTSASLQIQNCMCMVIYNSMTSQQRLDLVSSHQGLKIMSQILHLCSDHDELEWGYFIVETLVRNGHTGDLYKGMEFDPSARIILLDLIQVHLAGSNSNSSSQEPSTPAISQWSVPDESLVFLADEFDRTSDTFFQKEFDCLTAENMLDALLIARLLSLLSKATALHLSALQNHIQLLQKALDLLHQTNKPQNRDRFSNTLSVPQSHDSGKLSPTHGFKRDLVRLIGNMCYQ
;
A
#
# COMPACT_ATOMS: atom_id res chain seq x y z
N MET A 1 35.65 -27.57 2.42
CA MET A 1 36.08 -26.15 2.40
C MET A 1 35.25 -25.34 3.39
N ALA A 2 34.98 -25.91 4.59
CA ALA A 2 34.05 -25.36 5.58
C ALA A 2 34.76 -24.71 6.79
N ASP A 3 36.09 -24.87 6.91
CA ASP A 3 36.85 -24.45 8.10
C ASP A 3 37.74 -23.21 7.89
N ALA A 4 37.39 -22.32 6.96
CA ALA A 4 38.21 -21.13 6.64
C ALA A 4 37.49 -19.79 6.86
N ILE A 5 36.39 -19.78 7.62
CA ILE A 5 35.48 -18.62 7.68
C ILE A 5 35.61 -17.79 8.97
N ASP A 6 36.30 -18.26 10.01
CA ASP A 6 36.14 -17.67 11.34
C ASP A 6 37.18 -16.63 11.82
N SER A 7 38.15 -16.17 11.00
CA SER A 7 39.09 -15.16 11.53
C SER A 7 39.83 -14.25 10.55
N MET A 8 39.36 -14.05 9.32
CA MET A 8 40.00 -13.11 8.40
C MET A 8 38.97 -12.20 7.74
N GLY A 9 39.03 -10.91 8.09
CA GLY A 9 38.21 -9.87 7.48
C GLY A 9 38.20 -10.00 5.96
N PHE A 10 37.02 -9.92 5.37
CA PHE A 10 36.89 -9.86 3.92
C PHE A 10 37.55 -8.56 3.42
N ASN A 11 38.55 -8.69 2.55
CA ASN A 11 39.15 -7.54 1.88
C ASN A 11 38.43 -7.27 0.54
N ASN A 12 38.65 -6.08 -0.05
CA ASN A 12 37.98 -5.66 -1.28
C ASN A 12 38.12 -6.67 -2.44
N SER A 13 39.24 -7.39 -2.52
CA SER A 13 39.44 -8.42 -3.55
C SER A 13 38.38 -9.53 -3.48
N LYS A 14 38.11 -10.05 -2.27
CA LYS A 14 37.14 -11.15 -2.08
C LYS A 14 35.70 -10.70 -2.38
N TRP A 15 35.35 -9.46 -2.07
CA TRP A 15 34.05 -8.88 -2.44
C TRP A 15 33.91 -8.78 -3.96
N ASN A 16 34.95 -8.30 -4.65
CA ASN A 16 34.96 -8.20 -6.10
C ASN A 16 34.86 -9.56 -6.80
N ASP A 17 35.52 -10.60 -6.28
CA ASP A 17 35.43 -11.94 -6.83
C ASP A 17 34.01 -12.53 -6.66
N SER A 18 33.41 -12.33 -5.48
CA SER A 18 32.04 -12.75 -5.19
C SER A 18 31.03 -12.01 -6.08
N ARG A 19 31.20 -10.69 -6.25
CA ARG A 19 30.40 -9.86 -7.15
C ARG A 19 30.44 -10.38 -8.58
N LYS A 20 31.62 -10.70 -9.13
CA LYS A 20 31.78 -11.25 -10.48
C LYS A 20 31.11 -12.61 -10.64
N LEU A 21 31.22 -13.48 -9.62
CA LEU A 21 30.56 -14.77 -9.61
C LEU A 21 29.04 -14.61 -9.71
N PHE A 22 28.44 -13.79 -8.83
CA PHE A 22 26.99 -13.60 -8.83
C PHE A 22 26.49 -12.83 -10.05
N ASP A 23 27.28 -11.92 -10.62
CA ASP A 23 26.96 -11.28 -11.89
C ASP A 23 26.82 -12.32 -13.02
N SER A 24 27.75 -13.28 -13.11
CA SER A 24 27.68 -14.37 -14.08
C SER A 24 26.43 -15.25 -13.86
N LEU A 25 26.16 -15.66 -12.62
CA LEU A 25 24.98 -16.45 -12.26
C LEU A 25 23.67 -15.70 -12.54
N LYS A 26 23.60 -14.41 -12.21
CA LYS A 26 22.48 -13.53 -12.52
C LYS A 26 22.23 -13.46 -14.02
N MET A 27 23.28 -13.34 -14.83
CA MET A 27 23.15 -13.28 -16.29
C MET A 27 22.59 -14.58 -16.88
N MET A 28 22.96 -15.74 -16.33
CA MET A 28 22.31 -17.01 -16.68
C MET A 28 20.84 -17.03 -16.28
N ALA A 29 20.52 -16.61 -15.05
CA ALA A 29 19.15 -16.60 -14.52
C ALA A 29 18.19 -15.61 -15.22
N LYS A 30 18.70 -14.64 -15.98
CA LYS A 30 17.86 -13.75 -16.80
C LYS A 30 17.06 -14.56 -17.84
N ASN A 31 17.66 -15.59 -18.42
CA ASN A 31 16.99 -16.44 -19.39
C ASN A 31 16.12 -17.50 -18.67
N PRO A 32 14.78 -17.51 -18.89
CA PRO A 32 13.87 -18.49 -18.28
C PRO A 32 14.30 -19.96 -18.41
N ASP A 33 14.88 -20.34 -19.56
CA ASP A 33 15.26 -21.72 -19.87
C ASP A 33 16.41 -22.26 -19.01
N TYR A 34 17.15 -21.36 -18.34
CA TYR A 34 18.25 -21.72 -17.46
C TYR A 34 17.88 -21.67 -15.99
N ARG A 35 16.77 -21.02 -15.61
CA ARG A 35 16.40 -20.88 -14.19
C ARG A 35 16.20 -22.22 -13.49
N SER A 36 15.57 -23.17 -14.16
CA SER A 36 15.36 -24.54 -13.65
C SER A 36 16.62 -25.41 -13.67
N LYS A 37 17.70 -24.96 -14.32
CA LYS A 37 18.98 -25.68 -14.43
C LYS A 37 20.02 -25.21 -13.41
N ILE A 38 19.71 -24.16 -12.65
CA ILE A 38 20.60 -23.64 -11.61
C ILE A 38 20.70 -24.68 -10.49
N SER A 39 21.92 -25.07 -10.14
CA SER A 39 22.14 -26.09 -9.12
C SER A 39 21.79 -25.58 -7.73
N SER A 40 21.32 -26.49 -6.87
CA SER A 40 21.12 -26.27 -5.44
C SER A 40 22.34 -25.69 -4.73
N SER A 41 23.55 -26.10 -5.14
CA SER A 41 24.81 -25.57 -4.61
C SER A 41 24.98 -24.07 -4.80
N ASN A 42 24.46 -23.50 -5.89
CA ASN A 42 24.55 -22.06 -6.14
C ASN A 42 23.69 -21.26 -5.17
N PHE A 43 22.51 -21.79 -4.82
CA PHE A 43 21.64 -21.22 -3.81
C PHE A 43 22.26 -21.33 -2.41
N ASP A 44 22.86 -22.48 -2.08
CA ASP A 44 23.56 -22.68 -0.80
C ASP A 44 24.76 -21.72 -0.68
N GLN A 45 25.52 -21.52 -1.75
CA GLN A 45 26.63 -20.56 -1.78
C GLN A 45 26.13 -19.11 -1.62
N ALA A 46 25.04 -18.73 -2.29
CA ALA A 46 24.43 -17.41 -2.12
C ALA A 46 23.95 -17.20 -0.68
N GLN A 47 23.31 -18.20 -0.07
CA GLN A 47 22.85 -18.14 1.31
C GLN A 47 24.01 -17.92 2.28
N GLN A 48 25.09 -18.71 2.16
CA GLN A 48 26.27 -18.57 3.01
C GLN A 48 26.92 -17.20 2.83
N PHE A 49 26.99 -16.72 1.60
CA PHE A 49 27.51 -15.39 1.29
C PHE A 49 26.68 -14.28 1.96
N LEU A 50 25.34 -14.34 1.89
CA LEU A 50 24.48 -13.36 2.55
C LEU A 50 24.65 -13.37 4.08
N VAL A 51 24.91 -14.53 4.70
CA VAL A 51 25.22 -14.61 6.13
C VAL A 51 26.52 -13.87 6.45
N LEU A 52 27.55 -14.02 5.62
CA LEU A 52 28.82 -13.31 5.81
C LEU A 52 28.67 -11.81 5.63
N CYS A 53 27.95 -11.39 4.60
CA CYS A 53 27.71 -9.98 4.35
C CYS A 53 26.92 -9.33 5.47
N GLU A 54 25.90 -9.98 6.01
CA GLU A 54 25.15 -9.41 7.13
C GLU A 54 26.03 -9.23 8.38
N LYS A 55 26.88 -10.20 8.69
CA LYS A 55 27.86 -10.05 9.78
C LYS A 55 28.76 -8.83 9.58
N GLU A 56 29.24 -8.63 8.34
CA GLU A 56 30.07 -7.47 7.99
C GLU A 56 29.28 -6.15 8.08
N LEU A 57 28.06 -6.10 7.52
CA LEU A 57 27.20 -4.91 7.60
C LEU A 57 26.86 -4.56 9.05
N SER A 58 26.59 -5.56 9.87
CA SER A 58 26.26 -5.41 11.29
C SER A 58 27.47 -5.00 12.14
N SER A 59 28.69 -5.46 11.81
CA SER A 59 29.92 -5.04 12.51
C SER A 59 30.33 -3.61 12.14
N GLN A 60 30.24 -3.27 10.84
CA GLN A 60 30.57 -1.95 10.30
C GLN A 60 29.54 -0.88 10.67
N ALA A 61 28.39 -1.26 11.28
CA ALA A 61 27.44 -0.33 11.86
C ALA A 61 28.04 0.60 12.95
N THR A 62 29.28 0.36 13.39
CA THR A 62 29.94 1.11 14.47
C THR A 62 31.10 2.02 14.04
N ILE A 63 31.63 1.92 12.81
CA ILE A 63 32.84 2.65 12.33
C ILE A 63 32.55 3.33 10.99
N SER A 64 33.06 4.54 10.68
CA SER A 64 32.86 5.25 9.38
C SER A 64 32.83 4.35 8.12
N MET A 65 31.90 4.63 7.18
CA MET A 65 31.76 3.86 5.93
C MET A 65 33.02 4.01 5.05
N GLY A 66 33.77 2.92 4.86
CA GLY A 66 34.93 2.87 3.95
C GLY A 66 34.65 2.13 2.65
N GLU A 67 35.60 2.16 1.71
CA GLU A 67 35.51 1.48 0.39
C GLU A 67 35.15 -0.02 0.47
N THR A 68 35.53 -0.69 1.56
CA THR A 68 35.21 -2.10 1.81
C THR A 68 33.71 -2.34 1.99
N LEU A 69 32.99 -1.39 2.58
CA LEU A 69 31.55 -1.49 2.77
C LEU A 69 30.80 -1.34 1.45
N VAL A 70 31.22 -0.39 0.60
CA VAL A 70 30.66 -0.22 -0.75
C VAL A 70 30.83 -1.51 -1.56
N SER A 71 32.06 -2.07 -1.55
CA SER A 71 32.34 -3.34 -2.24
C SER A 71 31.46 -4.49 -1.73
N CYS A 72 31.21 -4.54 -0.42
CA CYS A 72 30.29 -5.51 0.18
C CYS A 72 28.84 -5.30 -0.30
N LEU A 73 28.34 -4.06 -0.28
CA LEU A 73 26.97 -3.73 -0.73
C LEU A 73 26.73 -4.10 -2.19
N GLU A 74 27.69 -3.81 -3.06
CA GLU A 74 27.62 -4.16 -4.48
C GLU A 74 27.59 -5.69 -4.68
N ALA A 75 28.42 -6.43 -3.94
CA ALA A 75 28.46 -7.88 -4.01
C ALA A 75 27.17 -8.53 -3.47
N VAL A 76 26.60 -8.00 -2.37
CA VAL A 76 25.28 -8.40 -1.85
C VAL A 76 24.20 -8.14 -2.89
N THR A 77 24.20 -6.95 -3.51
CA THR A 77 23.23 -6.59 -4.53
C THR A 77 23.24 -7.59 -5.68
N GLU A 78 24.42 -8.01 -6.15
CA GLU A 78 24.52 -9.00 -7.21
C GLU A 78 24.02 -10.39 -6.80
N ALA A 79 24.33 -10.83 -5.58
CA ALA A 79 23.79 -12.08 -5.03
C ALA A 79 22.26 -12.06 -4.96
N LEU A 80 21.67 -10.95 -4.48
CA LEU A 80 20.22 -10.77 -4.42
C LEU A 80 19.59 -10.73 -5.82
N ARG A 81 20.22 -10.07 -6.80
CA ARG A 81 19.76 -10.05 -8.20
C ARG A 81 19.77 -11.46 -8.82
N PHE A 82 20.82 -12.24 -8.55
CA PHE A 82 20.87 -13.64 -8.95
C PHE A 82 19.68 -14.42 -8.38
N LEU A 83 19.47 -14.36 -7.07
CA LEU A 83 18.37 -15.08 -6.39
C LEU A 83 17.01 -14.65 -6.93
N ARG A 84 16.77 -13.33 -7.08
CA ARG A 84 15.52 -12.76 -7.57
C ARG A 84 15.19 -13.23 -8.98
N ASN A 85 16.19 -13.27 -9.87
CA ASN A 85 16.00 -13.73 -11.24
C ASN A 85 15.78 -15.24 -11.30
N SER A 86 16.45 -15.99 -10.42
CA SER A 86 16.37 -17.46 -10.38
C SER A 86 15.01 -17.95 -9.89
N SER A 87 14.34 -17.20 -9.01
CA SER A 87 13.03 -17.54 -8.46
C SER A 87 11.86 -17.15 -9.37
N ALA A 88 12.07 -16.25 -10.33
CA ALA A 88 11.01 -15.73 -11.18
C ALA A 88 10.35 -16.84 -12.03
N GLY A 89 9.11 -17.20 -11.68
CA GLY A 89 8.31 -18.19 -12.40
C GLY A 89 8.78 -19.63 -12.24
N VAL A 90 9.60 -19.95 -11.23
CA VAL A 90 10.12 -21.31 -10.99
C VAL A 90 9.81 -21.76 -9.55
N PRO A 91 8.68 -22.47 -9.33
CA PRO A 91 8.23 -22.86 -7.98
C PRO A 91 9.29 -23.58 -7.14
N GLN A 92 10.02 -24.52 -7.74
CA GLN A 92 11.09 -25.27 -7.07
C GLN A 92 12.17 -24.34 -6.49
N ASN A 93 12.56 -23.29 -7.22
CA ASN A 93 13.57 -22.34 -6.76
C ASN A 93 13.02 -21.42 -5.67
N GLN A 94 11.75 -21.00 -5.79
CA GLN A 94 11.06 -20.20 -4.76
C GLN A 94 11.05 -20.97 -3.42
N GLU A 95 10.62 -22.23 -3.44
CA GLU A 95 10.57 -23.09 -2.25
C GLU A 95 11.96 -23.36 -1.67
N TYR A 96 12.97 -23.58 -2.52
CA TYR A 96 14.35 -23.81 -2.08
C TYR A 96 14.91 -22.59 -1.33
N ILE A 97 14.69 -21.38 -1.87
CA ILE A 97 15.11 -20.12 -1.25
C ILE A 97 14.48 -19.95 0.14
N VAL A 98 13.17 -20.22 0.26
CA VAL A 98 12.45 -20.16 1.55
C VAL A 98 13.02 -21.19 2.53
N THR A 99 13.14 -22.45 2.10
CA THR A 99 13.56 -23.58 2.95
C THR A 99 14.99 -23.43 3.44
N LYS A 100 15.88 -22.82 2.66
CA LYS A 100 17.28 -22.59 3.03
C LYS A 100 17.52 -21.40 3.92
N GLY A 101 16.48 -20.71 4.36
CA GLY A 101 16.64 -19.61 5.30
C GLY A 101 17.12 -18.30 4.64
N VAL A 102 17.05 -18.21 3.31
CA VAL A 102 17.52 -17.02 2.57
C VAL A 102 16.68 -15.80 2.93
N ILE A 103 15.36 -15.97 3.09
CA ILE A 103 14.42 -14.89 3.40
C ILE A 103 14.74 -14.26 4.75
N GLN A 104 14.99 -15.06 5.78
CA GLN A 104 15.38 -14.58 7.11
C GLN A 104 16.68 -13.78 7.03
N GLN A 105 17.61 -14.21 6.18
CA GLN A 105 18.87 -13.50 5.98
C GLN A 105 18.66 -12.17 5.23
N VAL A 106 17.80 -12.17 4.21
CA VAL A 106 17.37 -10.97 3.50
C VAL A 106 16.74 -9.95 4.46
N MET A 107 15.81 -10.40 5.32
CA MET A 107 15.16 -9.52 6.30
C MET A 107 16.17 -8.89 7.28
N LYS A 108 17.15 -9.67 7.77
CA LYS A 108 18.21 -9.14 8.65
C LYS A 108 19.04 -8.07 7.96
N ILE A 109 19.49 -8.34 6.72
CA ILE A 109 20.23 -7.36 5.92
C ILE A 109 19.40 -6.10 5.73
N THR A 110 18.14 -6.22 5.31
CA THR A 110 17.24 -5.08 5.12
C THR A 110 17.08 -4.27 6.40
N HIS A 111 16.83 -4.89 7.55
CA HIS A 111 16.74 -4.17 8.82
C HIS A 111 18.04 -3.44 9.20
N THR A 112 19.21 -4.05 8.96
CA THR A 112 20.49 -3.39 9.19
C THR A 112 20.63 -2.16 8.29
N LEU A 113 20.29 -2.28 7.00
CA LEU A 113 20.39 -1.20 6.02
C LEU A 113 19.35 -0.09 6.22
N LEU A 114 18.24 -0.34 6.91
CA LEU A 114 17.24 0.67 7.26
C LEU A 114 17.63 1.53 8.47
N ARG A 115 18.73 1.21 9.18
CA ARG A 115 19.17 2.01 10.33
C ARG A 115 19.60 3.42 9.87
N PRO A 116 19.38 4.47 10.69
CA PRO A 116 19.69 5.86 10.33
C PRO A 116 21.08 6.06 9.73
N ARG A 117 22.10 5.41 10.31
CA ARG A 117 23.47 5.45 9.83
C ARG A 117 23.65 5.09 8.35
N PHE A 118 22.91 4.09 7.84
CA PHE A 118 22.95 3.75 6.40
C PHE A 118 22.07 4.68 5.59
N GLN A 119 20.94 5.10 6.16
CA GLN A 119 19.98 6.00 5.52
C GLN A 119 20.49 7.45 5.37
N GLU A 120 21.45 7.87 6.20
CA GLU A 120 22.07 9.20 6.22
C GLU A 120 23.48 9.19 5.59
N SER A 121 23.91 8.06 5.03
CA SER A 121 25.24 7.94 4.42
C SER A 121 25.28 8.52 3.00
N ASP A 122 26.47 8.92 2.54
CA ASP A 122 26.70 9.35 1.14
C ASP A 122 26.36 8.25 0.12
N GLU A 123 26.35 6.99 0.56
CA GLU A 123 26.09 5.79 -0.25
C GLU A 123 24.61 5.37 -0.25
N ILE A 124 23.70 6.27 0.18
CA ILE A 124 22.27 6.01 0.29
C ILE A 124 21.64 5.43 -0.98
N ASN A 125 22.11 5.82 -2.16
CA ASN A 125 21.61 5.27 -3.42
C ASN A 125 21.91 3.78 -3.56
N THR A 126 23.14 3.36 -3.23
CA THR A 126 23.57 1.96 -3.26
C THR A 126 22.84 1.15 -2.19
N VAL A 127 22.67 1.73 -0.99
CA VAL A 127 21.89 1.13 0.10
C VAL A 127 20.44 0.90 -0.33
N ASN A 128 19.78 1.93 -0.88
CA ASN A 128 18.39 1.85 -1.30
C ASN A 128 18.19 0.87 -2.47
N GLU A 129 19.12 0.82 -3.42
CA GLU A 129 19.10 -0.19 -4.49
C GLU A 129 19.22 -1.60 -3.90
N THR A 130 20.12 -1.81 -2.94
CA THR A 130 20.27 -3.11 -2.26
C THR A 130 18.97 -3.53 -1.59
N ILE A 131 18.35 -2.65 -0.79
CA ILE A 131 17.08 -2.91 -0.11
C ILE A 131 15.99 -3.22 -1.13
N LYS A 132 15.86 -2.41 -2.19
CA LYS A 132 14.84 -2.60 -3.23
C LYS A 132 14.94 -3.98 -3.86
N ILE A 133 16.14 -4.41 -4.28
CA ILE A 133 16.34 -5.76 -4.85
C ILE A 133 16.02 -6.85 -3.83
N ALA A 134 16.37 -6.63 -2.56
CA ALA A 134 16.06 -7.56 -1.47
C ALA A 134 14.56 -7.78 -1.30
N ILE A 135 13.77 -6.70 -1.31
CA ILE A 135 12.30 -6.78 -1.25
C ILE A 135 11.70 -7.40 -2.52
N GLN A 136 12.23 -7.05 -3.71
CA GLN A 136 11.79 -7.67 -4.97
C GLN A 136 12.08 -9.18 -5.03
N LEU A 137 13.16 -9.65 -4.40
CA LEU A 137 13.41 -11.09 -4.25
C LEU A 137 12.27 -11.75 -3.45
N ILE A 138 11.88 -11.16 -2.31
CA ILE A 138 10.75 -11.65 -1.52
C ILE A 138 9.49 -11.68 -2.39
N GLY A 139 9.22 -10.61 -3.15
CA GLY A 139 8.07 -10.51 -4.05
C GLY A 139 8.06 -11.62 -5.11
N ASN A 140 9.19 -11.89 -5.77
CA ASN A 140 9.27 -12.96 -6.77
C ASN A 140 9.11 -14.36 -6.18
N VAL A 141 9.49 -14.55 -4.93
CA VAL A 141 9.32 -15.83 -4.22
C VAL A 141 7.84 -16.13 -3.95
N THR A 142 6.98 -15.12 -3.85
CA THR A 142 5.55 -15.30 -3.57
C THR A 142 4.67 -15.39 -4.81
N VAL A 143 5.15 -14.97 -5.98
CA VAL A 143 4.35 -15.01 -7.22
C VAL A 143 3.93 -16.44 -7.58
N GLY A 144 2.62 -16.69 -7.55
CA GLY A 144 1.99 -17.92 -8.06
C GLY A 144 2.25 -19.18 -7.23
N ASN A 145 2.73 -19.06 -5.99
CA ASN A 145 3.06 -20.21 -5.15
C ASN A 145 2.49 -20.04 -3.73
N THR A 146 1.38 -20.72 -3.46
CA THR A 146 0.64 -20.59 -2.19
C THR A 146 1.44 -21.02 -0.96
N LEU A 147 2.34 -22.01 -1.11
CA LEU A 147 3.17 -22.47 0.00
C LEU A 147 4.16 -21.38 0.43
N THR A 148 4.80 -20.73 -0.54
CA THR A 148 5.74 -19.65 -0.24
C THR A 148 5.01 -18.38 0.18
N GLN A 149 3.85 -18.05 -0.40
CA GLN A 149 3.00 -16.93 0.06
C GLN A 149 2.69 -17.03 1.56
N GLU A 150 2.21 -18.19 2.03
CA GLU A 150 1.88 -18.40 3.43
C GLU A 150 3.14 -18.30 4.33
N SER A 151 4.25 -18.90 3.90
CA SER A 151 5.51 -18.86 4.64
C SER A 151 6.09 -17.44 4.74
N ILE A 152 6.07 -16.67 3.64
CA ILE A 152 6.52 -15.28 3.62
C ILE A 152 5.64 -14.42 4.51
N TRP A 153 4.32 -14.56 4.43
CA TRP A 153 3.42 -13.81 5.30
C TRP A 153 3.73 -14.05 6.78
N LYS A 154 3.86 -15.32 7.20
CA LYS A 154 4.20 -15.68 8.59
C LYS A 154 5.52 -15.08 9.08
N GLN A 155 6.49 -14.90 8.19
CA GLN A 155 7.80 -14.35 8.55
C GLN A 155 7.80 -12.82 8.57
N CYS A 156 7.09 -12.18 7.65
CA CYS A 156 7.15 -10.73 7.47
C CYS A 156 6.06 -9.96 8.23
N TYR A 157 4.87 -10.54 8.39
CA TYR A 157 3.75 -9.87 9.02
C TYR A 157 3.85 -9.89 10.56
N PRO A 158 3.57 -8.77 11.26
CA PRO A 158 3.39 -7.41 10.74
C PRO A 158 4.70 -6.60 10.72
N ASP A 159 5.69 -7.01 11.52
CA ASP A 159 6.80 -6.13 11.92
C ASP A 159 7.74 -5.77 10.77
N PHE A 160 8.03 -6.71 9.88
CA PHE A 160 8.90 -6.44 8.73
C PHE A 160 8.22 -5.51 7.73
N PHE A 161 6.92 -5.70 7.49
CA PHE A 161 6.14 -4.81 6.62
C PHE A 161 6.18 -3.38 7.16
N LEU A 162 5.82 -3.19 8.43
CA LEU A 162 5.84 -1.87 9.07
C LEU A 162 7.24 -1.24 9.05
N SER A 163 8.29 -2.02 9.35
CA SER A 163 9.66 -1.52 9.34
C SER A 163 10.14 -1.06 7.96
N VAL A 164 9.72 -1.70 6.88
CA VAL A 164 10.12 -1.28 5.52
C VAL A 164 9.27 -0.10 5.05
N MET A 165 8.00 -0.06 5.42
CA MET A 165 7.08 1.02 5.06
C MET A 165 7.48 2.37 5.69
N THR A 166 8.31 2.39 6.75
CA THR A 166 8.91 3.63 7.28
C THR A 166 10.08 4.17 6.46
N SER A 167 10.50 3.51 5.37
CA SER A 167 11.56 4.02 4.49
C SER A 167 11.15 5.34 3.84
N ALA A 168 12.09 6.28 3.70
CA ALA A 168 11.87 7.51 2.95
C ALA A 168 11.83 7.29 1.41
N SER A 169 12.17 6.09 0.93
CA SER A 169 12.18 5.77 -0.50
C SER A 169 10.84 5.19 -0.94
N LEU A 170 10.11 5.98 -1.75
CA LEU A 170 8.86 5.53 -2.37
C LEU A 170 9.01 4.24 -3.18
N GLN A 171 10.15 4.05 -3.85
CA GLN A 171 10.41 2.81 -4.61
C GLN A 171 10.50 1.57 -3.70
N ILE A 172 11.08 1.72 -2.51
CA ILE A 172 11.16 0.63 -1.52
C ILE A 172 9.76 0.34 -0.96
N GLN A 173 9.01 1.37 -0.59
CA GLN A 173 7.63 1.23 -0.13
C GLN A 173 6.73 0.57 -1.18
N ASN A 174 6.85 0.96 -2.46
CA ASN A 174 6.09 0.33 -3.56
C ASN A 174 6.47 -1.15 -3.76
N CYS A 175 7.76 -1.50 -3.62
CA CYS A 175 8.17 -2.91 -3.64
C CYS A 175 7.60 -3.67 -2.44
N MET A 176 7.44 -3.04 -1.28
CA MET A 176 6.79 -3.67 -0.14
C MET A 176 5.29 -3.90 -0.39
N CYS A 177 4.60 -2.93 -1.00
CA CYS A 177 3.22 -3.13 -1.47
C CYS A 177 3.11 -4.31 -2.44
N MET A 178 4.06 -4.47 -3.38
CA MET A 178 4.10 -5.64 -4.26
C MET A 178 4.21 -6.96 -3.47
N VAL A 179 5.07 -7.02 -2.45
CA VAL A 179 5.20 -8.22 -1.59
C VAL A 179 3.89 -8.53 -0.87
N ILE A 180 3.28 -7.51 -0.26
CA ILE A 180 2.00 -7.65 0.47
C ILE A 180 0.94 -8.18 -0.49
N TYR A 181 0.74 -7.52 -1.63
CA TYR A 181 -0.23 -7.93 -2.64
C TYR A 181 -0.02 -9.37 -3.12
N ASN A 182 1.20 -9.72 -3.52
CA ASN A 182 1.51 -11.06 -4.02
C ASN A 182 1.34 -12.16 -2.96
N SER A 183 1.32 -11.80 -1.67
CA SER A 183 1.17 -12.72 -0.54
C SER A 183 -0.26 -12.79 0.01
N MET A 184 -1.18 -11.94 -0.49
CA MET A 184 -2.55 -11.84 0.02
C MET A 184 -3.42 -13.01 -0.45
N THR A 185 -3.66 -14.00 0.41
CA THR A 185 -4.82 -14.90 0.27
C THR A 185 -6.01 -14.36 1.07
N SER A 186 -7.15 -15.06 1.05
CA SER A 186 -8.34 -14.67 1.81
C SER A 186 -8.07 -14.51 3.32
N GLN A 187 -7.22 -15.34 3.90
CA GLN A 187 -6.87 -15.21 5.33
C GLN A 187 -5.99 -13.99 5.59
N GLN A 188 -4.99 -13.73 4.75
CA GLN A 188 -4.12 -12.55 4.88
C GLN A 188 -4.88 -11.23 4.71
N ARG A 189 -5.94 -11.20 3.89
CA ARG A 189 -6.83 -10.04 3.80
C ARG A 189 -7.49 -9.73 5.15
N LEU A 190 -7.93 -10.75 5.88
CA LEU A 190 -8.49 -10.57 7.23
C LEU A 190 -7.45 -10.03 8.20
N ASP A 191 -6.21 -10.50 8.16
CA ASP A 191 -5.14 -9.98 9.03
C ASP A 191 -4.95 -8.46 8.86
N LEU A 192 -5.01 -7.97 7.62
CA LEU A 192 -4.88 -6.55 7.26
C LEU A 192 -6.03 -5.68 7.78
N VAL A 193 -7.24 -6.21 7.90
CA VAL A 193 -8.43 -5.39 8.22
C VAL A 193 -8.99 -5.64 9.63
N SER A 194 -8.62 -6.75 10.27
CA SER A 194 -9.15 -7.14 11.58
C SER A 194 -8.18 -6.85 12.74
N SER A 195 -6.89 -6.66 12.48
CA SER A 195 -5.89 -6.42 13.53
C SER A 195 -5.38 -4.98 13.51
N HIS A 196 -5.02 -4.45 14.68
CA HIS A 196 -4.52 -3.07 14.78
C HIS A 196 -3.22 -2.84 13.97
N GLN A 197 -2.33 -3.83 13.90
CA GLN A 197 -1.11 -3.74 13.10
C GLN A 197 -1.40 -3.82 11.60
N GLY A 198 -2.36 -4.67 11.19
CA GLY A 198 -2.83 -4.72 9.81
C GLY A 198 -3.42 -3.38 9.37
N LEU A 199 -4.26 -2.78 10.22
CA LEU A 199 -4.87 -1.48 9.97
C LEU A 199 -3.83 -0.36 9.91
N LYS A 200 -2.74 -0.42 10.69
CA LYS A 200 -1.61 0.51 10.55
C LYS A 200 -0.90 0.38 9.20
N ILE A 201 -0.69 -0.85 8.72
CA ILE A 201 -0.13 -1.08 7.39
C ILE A 201 -1.07 -0.48 6.32
N MET A 202 -2.37 -0.70 6.45
CA MET A 202 -3.37 -0.14 5.52
C MET A 202 -3.42 1.40 5.56
N SER A 203 -3.33 2.00 6.74
CA SER A 203 -3.19 3.46 6.91
C SER A 203 -2.02 3.99 6.07
N GLN A 204 -0.84 3.38 6.23
CA GLN A 204 0.36 3.79 5.50
C GLN A 204 0.18 3.63 3.98
N ILE A 205 -0.39 2.52 3.52
CA ILE A 205 -0.66 2.30 2.09
C ILE A 205 -1.60 3.37 1.53
N LEU A 206 -2.67 3.73 2.26
CA LEU A 206 -3.61 4.76 1.83
C LEU A 206 -2.94 6.12 1.72
N HIS A 207 -2.16 6.55 2.72
CA HIS A 207 -1.39 7.80 2.64
C HIS A 207 -0.45 7.82 1.43
N LEU A 208 0.24 6.71 1.16
CA LEU A 208 1.09 6.61 -0.03
C LEU A 208 0.30 6.73 -1.34
N CYS A 209 -0.90 6.13 -1.42
CA CYS A 209 -1.77 6.28 -2.58
C CYS A 209 -2.26 7.72 -2.75
N SER A 210 -2.50 8.46 -1.65
CA SER A 210 -2.96 9.85 -1.72
C SER A 210 -1.90 10.80 -2.25
N ASP A 211 -0.63 10.55 -1.93
CA ASP A 211 0.47 11.46 -2.26
C ASP A 211 1.10 11.16 -3.63
N HIS A 212 0.89 9.96 -4.17
CA HIS A 212 1.62 9.45 -5.33
C HIS A 212 0.77 8.62 -6.31
N ASP A 213 0.56 9.17 -7.50
CA ASP A 213 -0.19 8.51 -8.59
C ASP A 213 0.54 7.26 -9.16
N GLU A 214 1.85 7.14 -8.94
CA GLU A 214 2.68 6.05 -9.47
C GLU A 214 2.67 4.77 -8.61
N LEU A 215 1.92 4.74 -7.50
CA LEU A 215 1.92 3.63 -6.54
C LEU A 215 0.97 2.48 -6.92
N GLU A 216 1.18 1.90 -8.09
CA GLU A 216 0.35 0.84 -8.68
C GLU A 216 -0.03 -0.29 -7.68
N TRP A 217 0.94 -0.82 -6.94
CA TRP A 217 0.69 -1.95 -6.03
C TRP A 217 -0.15 -1.58 -4.81
N GLY A 218 -0.05 -0.34 -4.32
CA GLY A 218 -0.91 0.14 -3.24
C GLY A 218 -2.37 0.19 -3.68
N TYR A 219 -2.62 0.69 -4.90
CA TYR A 219 -3.95 0.70 -5.49
C TYR A 219 -4.51 -0.72 -5.65
N PHE A 220 -3.71 -1.68 -6.12
CA PHE A 220 -4.16 -3.08 -6.24
C PHE A 220 -4.55 -3.70 -4.89
N ILE A 221 -3.86 -3.37 -3.80
CA ILE A 221 -4.24 -3.83 -2.45
C ILE A 221 -5.60 -3.26 -2.06
N VAL A 222 -5.77 -1.93 -2.19
CA VAL A 222 -7.02 -1.24 -1.84
C VAL A 222 -8.18 -1.77 -2.68
N GLU A 223 -8.02 -1.83 -3.99
CA GLU A 223 -9.00 -2.42 -4.93
C GLU A 223 -9.38 -3.84 -4.51
N THR A 224 -8.40 -4.68 -4.21
CA THR A 224 -8.65 -6.07 -3.81
C THR A 224 -9.47 -6.13 -2.52
N LEU A 225 -9.14 -5.33 -1.52
CA LEU A 225 -9.87 -5.34 -0.24
C LEU A 225 -11.30 -4.82 -0.39
N VAL A 226 -11.50 -3.70 -1.11
CA VAL A 226 -12.83 -3.13 -1.29
C VAL A 226 -13.69 -4.06 -2.15
N ARG A 227 -13.15 -4.65 -3.23
CA ARG A 227 -13.87 -5.64 -4.05
C ARG A 227 -14.29 -6.89 -3.26
N ASN A 228 -13.55 -7.23 -2.20
CA ASN A 228 -13.86 -8.37 -1.32
C ASN A 228 -14.73 -7.97 -0.11
N GLY A 229 -15.33 -6.77 -0.11
CA GLY A 229 -16.31 -6.36 0.91
C GLY A 229 -15.70 -5.82 2.21
N HIS A 230 -14.39 -5.57 2.27
CA HIS A 230 -13.72 -5.11 3.48
C HIS A 230 -13.78 -3.59 3.70
N THR A 231 -14.63 -2.87 2.97
CA THR A 231 -14.77 -1.41 3.12
C THR A 231 -15.16 -1.03 4.54
N GLY A 232 -16.13 -1.75 5.13
CA GLY A 232 -16.60 -1.49 6.48
C GLY A 232 -15.54 -1.80 7.54
N ASP A 233 -14.80 -2.90 7.36
CA ASP A 233 -13.72 -3.31 8.24
C ASP A 233 -12.61 -2.26 8.28
N LEU A 234 -12.15 -1.81 7.10
CA LEU A 234 -11.15 -0.75 6.98
C LEU A 234 -11.67 0.55 7.61
N TYR A 235 -12.87 0.98 7.23
CA TYR A 235 -13.41 2.26 7.66
C TYR A 235 -13.61 2.34 9.18
N LYS A 236 -14.11 1.26 9.81
CA LYS A 236 -14.23 1.19 11.29
C LYS A 236 -12.88 1.01 11.96
N GLY A 237 -12.05 0.11 11.44
CA GLY A 237 -10.77 -0.22 12.04
C GLY A 237 -9.78 0.94 12.08
N MET A 238 -9.86 1.84 11.10
CA MET A 238 -8.99 3.04 11.01
C MET A 238 -9.55 4.25 11.75
N GLU A 239 -10.34 4.07 12.81
CA GLU A 239 -10.79 5.19 13.66
C GLU A 239 -9.64 6.01 14.23
N PHE A 240 -8.48 5.39 14.46
CA PHE A 240 -7.26 6.06 14.93
C PHE A 240 -6.59 6.97 13.88
N ASP A 241 -7.00 6.88 12.60
CA ASP A 241 -6.48 7.71 11.50
C ASP A 241 -7.63 8.19 10.59
N PRO A 242 -8.34 9.25 10.99
CA PRO A 242 -9.43 9.84 10.21
C PRO A 242 -9.01 10.25 8.79
N SER A 243 -7.75 10.66 8.60
CA SER A 243 -7.22 11.05 7.29
C SER A 243 -7.16 9.85 6.35
N ALA A 244 -6.71 8.68 6.81
CA ALA A 244 -6.75 7.45 6.01
C ALA A 244 -8.18 7.05 5.62
N ARG A 245 -9.17 7.26 6.51
CA ARG A 245 -10.60 7.06 6.18
C ARG A 245 -11.07 8.02 5.08
N ILE A 246 -10.67 9.29 5.11
CA ILE A 246 -10.98 10.27 4.05
C ILE A 246 -10.38 9.79 2.72
N ILE A 247 -9.11 9.40 2.72
CA ILE A 247 -8.42 8.90 1.52
C ILE A 247 -9.14 7.67 0.95
N LEU A 248 -9.51 6.71 1.80
CA LEU A 248 -10.27 5.53 1.38
C LEU A 248 -11.56 5.92 0.64
N LEU A 249 -12.33 6.86 1.20
CA LEU A 249 -13.56 7.34 0.57
C LEU A 249 -13.27 8.05 -0.76
N ASP A 250 -12.24 8.89 -0.82
CA ASP A 250 -11.85 9.60 -2.03
C ASP A 250 -11.40 8.64 -3.14
N LEU A 251 -10.65 7.59 -2.81
CA LEU A 251 -10.24 6.53 -3.75
C LEU A 251 -11.43 5.77 -4.33
N ILE A 252 -12.36 5.33 -3.47
CA ILE A 252 -13.60 4.67 -3.91
C ILE A 252 -14.41 5.62 -4.81
N GLN A 253 -14.48 6.90 -4.46
CA GLN A 253 -15.20 7.90 -5.23
C GLN A 253 -14.58 8.16 -6.62
N VAL A 254 -13.25 8.21 -6.72
CA VAL A 254 -12.55 8.34 -8.01
C VAL A 254 -12.87 7.15 -8.90
N HIS A 255 -12.86 5.94 -8.34
CA HIS A 255 -13.20 4.72 -9.05
C HIS A 255 -14.65 4.70 -9.57
N LEU A 256 -15.62 5.11 -8.74
CA LEU A 256 -17.01 5.27 -9.16
C LEU A 256 -17.16 6.30 -10.29
N ALA A 257 -16.41 7.41 -10.24
CA ALA A 257 -16.44 8.42 -11.29
C ALA A 257 -15.86 7.90 -12.62
N GLY A 258 -14.75 7.15 -12.59
CA GLY A 258 -14.14 6.55 -13.78
C GLY A 258 -15.03 5.50 -14.46
N SER A 259 -15.89 4.83 -13.70
CA SER A 259 -16.89 3.89 -14.23
C SER A 259 -17.96 4.57 -15.10
N ASN A 260 -18.26 5.86 -14.88
CA ASN A 260 -19.22 6.64 -15.68
C ASN A 260 -18.68 7.10 -17.04
N SER A 261 -17.36 7.26 -17.19
CA SER A 261 -16.73 7.79 -18.41
C SER A 261 -16.49 6.75 -19.50
N ASN A 262 -16.45 5.46 -19.15
CA ASN A 262 -16.09 4.39 -20.08
C ASN A 262 -17.29 3.70 -20.76
N SER A 263 -18.52 4.16 -20.49
CA SER A 263 -19.73 3.64 -21.14
C SER A 263 -19.99 4.21 -22.55
N SER A 264 -19.12 5.10 -23.07
CA SER A 264 -19.34 5.81 -24.35
C SER A 264 -18.21 5.75 -25.38
N SER A 265 -17.13 4.98 -25.19
CA SER A 265 -16.10 4.84 -26.24
C SER A 265 -15.36 3.50 -26.15
N GLN A 266 -15.78 2.54 -26.99
CA GLN A 266 -15.03 1.31 -27.27
C GLN A 266 -13.94 1.61 -28.31
N GLU A 267 -12.69 1.64 -27.86
CA GLU A 267 -11.48 1.47 -28.70
C GLU A 267 -10.69 0.29 -28.11
N PRO A 268 -10.42 -0.79 -28.86
CA PRO A 268 -9.83 -2.01 -28.32
C PRO A 268 -8.30 -1.98 -28.46
N SER A 269 -7.58 -1.41 -27.49
CA SER A 269 -6.13 -1.67 -27.35
C SER A 269 -5.52 -1.08 -26.06
N THR A 270 -5.85 -1.68 -24.93
CA THR A 270 -4.98 -1.80 -23.73
C THR A 270 -5.60 -2.89 -22.85
N PRO A 271 -4.82 -3.70 -22.12
CA PRO A 271 -5.39 -4.61 -21.14
C PRO A 271 -6.12 -3.75 -20.12
N ALA A 272 -7.45 -3.87 -20.07
CA ALA A 272 -8.30 -3.09 -19.21
C ALA A 272 -7.78 -3.19 -17.77
N ILE A 273 -7.44 -2.05 -17.17
CA ILE A 273 -7.40 -1.93 -15.71
C ILE A 273 -8.75 -2.48 -15.26
N SER A 274 -8.74 -3.54 -14.44
CA SER A 274 -9.94 -4.25 -14.05
C SER A 274 -10.95 -3.24 -13.52
N GLN A 275 -12.07 -3.12 -14.23
CA GLN A 275 -13.21 -2.36 -13.76
C GLN A 275 -13.77 -3.13 -12.56
N TRP A 276 -13.24 -2.87 -11.36
CA TRP A 276 -13.72 -3.53 -10.15
C TRP A 276 -15.05 -2.89 -9.71
N SER A 277 -15.85 -3.61 -8.93
CA SER A 277 -17.13 -3.09 -8.42
C SER A 277 -17.03 -2.92 -6.92
N VAL A 278 -17.63 -1.86 -6.40
CA VAL A 278 -17.86 -1.71 -4.96
C VAL A 278 -19.06 -2.60 -4.61
N PRO A 279 -18.94 -3.57 -3.68
CA PRO A 279 -20.06 -4.42 -3.30
C PRO A 279 -21.21 -3.61 -2.68
N ASP A 280 -22.45 -4.05 -2.90
CA ASP A 280 -23.65 -3.37 -2.40
C ASP A 280 -23.64 -3.32 -0.86
N GLU A 281 -23.13 -4.35 -0.19
CA GLU A 281 -22.99 -4.39 1.27
C GLU A 281 -22.06 -3.29 1.79
N SER A 282 -20.99 -2.98 1.05
CA SER A 282 -20.09 -1.87 1.38
C SER A 282 -20.79 -0.52 1.26
N LEU A 283 -21.65 -0.34 0.24
CA LEU A 283 -22.40 0.91 0.06
C LEU A 283 -23.48 1.08 1.14
N VAL A 284 -24.21 0.01 1.47
CA VAL A 284 -25.19 0.00 2.57
C VAL A 284 -24.51 0.32 3.88
N PHE A 285 -23.36 -0.30 4.17
CA PHE A 285 -22.56 0.02 5.34
C PHE A 285 -22.21 1.53 5.44
N LEU A 286 -21.77 2.13 4.33
CA LEU A 286 -21.40 3.56 4.31
C LEU A 286 -22.62 4.46 4.49
N ALA A 287 -23.79 4.03 4.00
CA ALA A 287 -25.06 4.73 4.22
C ALA A 287 -25.51 4.69 5.68
N ASP A 288 -25.44 3.52 6.33
CA ASP A 288 -25.72 3.36 7.77
C ASP A 288 -24.78 4.24 8.61
N GLU A 289 -23.51 4.31 8.23
CA GLU A 289 -22.51 5.10 8.93
C GLU A 289 -22.72 6.62 8.74
N PHE A 290 -23.18 7.04 7.56
CA PHE A 290 -23.61 8.42 7.33
C PHE A 290 -24.84 8.77 8.18
N ASP A 291 -25.84 7.89 8.22
CA ASP A 291 -27.05 8.08 9.04
C ASP A 291 -26.68 8.27 10.51
N ARG A 292 -25.77 7.42 11.03
CA ARG A 292 -25.31 7.45 12.42
C ARG A 292 -24.53 8.73 12.79
N THR A 293 -23.71 9.26 11.87
CA THR A 293 -22.75 10.33 12.19
C THR A 293 -23.25 11.73 11.83
N SER A 294 -24.16 11.83 10.86
CA SER A 294 -24.57 13.10 10.27
C SER A 294 -25.31 14.06 11.20
N ASP A 295 -25.96 13.56 12.27
CA ASP A 295 -26.63 14.42 13.26
C ASP A 295 -25.66 15.36 13.98
N THR A 296 -24.40 14.93 14.11
CA THR A 296 -23.34 15.73 14.74
C THR A 296 -22.66 16.70 13.77
N PHE A 297 -22.99 16.67 12.48
CA PHE A 297 -22.31 17.44 11.44
C PHE A 297 -22.28 18.94 11.76
N PHE A 298 -23.45 19.54 12.02
CA PHE A 298 -23.54 20.97 12.28
C PHE A 298 -22.78 21.35 13.55
N GLN A 299 -22.89 20.56 14.63
CA GLN A 299 -22.14 20.80 15.85
C GLN A 299 -20.63 20.84 15.57
N LYS A 300 -20.10 19.81 14.89
CA LYS A 300 -18.67 19.71 14.58
C LYS A 300 -18.21 20.79 13.60
N GLU A 301 -19.05 21.17 12.64
CA GLU A 301 -18.76 22.18 11.62
C GLU A 301 -18.78 23.62 12.19
N PHE A 302 -19.66 23.90 13.15
CA PHE A 302 -19.67 25.15 13.90
C PHE A 302 -18.53 25.21 14.93
N ASP A 303 -18.16 24.06 15.51
CA ASP A 303 -17.08 23.92 16.49
C ASP A 303 -15.73 23.52 15.84
N CYS A 304 -15.49 23.86 14.56
CA CYS A 304 -14.25 23.61 13.80
C CYS A 304 -12.97 24.28 14.38
N LEU A 305 -12.97 24.66 15.65
CA LEU A 305 -11.83 25.20 16.36
C LEU A 305 -10.74 24.14 16.61
N THR A 306 -11.07 22.85 16.50
CA THR A 306 -10.13 21.74 16.63
C THR A 306 -9.98 20.99 15.30
N ALA A 307 -8.77 20.46 15.05
CA ALA A 307 -8.50 19.64 13.86
C ALA A 307 -9.37 18.37 13.82
N GLU A 308 -9.70 17.80 14.97
CA GLU A 308 -10.56 16.63 15.12
C GLU A 308 -11.99 16.90 14.62
N ASN A 309 -12.61 18.00 15.08
CA ASN A 309 -13.95 18.38 14.62
C ASN A 309 -13.98 18.68 13.11
N MET A 310 -12.92 19.28 12.58
CA MET A 310 -12.77 19.52 11.15
C MET A 310 -12.69 18.21 10.35
N LEU A 311 -11.88 17.24 10.79
CA LEU A 311 -11.75 15.93 10.13
C LEU A 311 -13.06 15.14 10.18
N ASP A 312 -13.76 15.18 11.31
CA ASP A 312 -15.06 14.53 11.44
C ASP A 312 -16.12 15.14 10.52
N ALA A 313 -16.18 16.47 10.44
CA ALA A 313 -17.07 17.15 9.50
C ALA A 313 -16.70 16.81 8.04
N LEU A 314 -15.41 16.70 7.73
CA LEU A 314 -14.93 16.25 6.42
C LEU A 314 -15.33 14.81 6.10
N LEU A 315 -15.23 13.89 7.07
CA LEU A 315 -15.66 12.50 6.90
C LEU A 315 -17.15 12.41 6.54
N ILE A 316 -18.00 13.15 7.24
CA ILE A 316 -19.44 13.20 6.95
C ILE A 316 -19.70 13.77 5.54
N ALA A 317 -19.00 14.86 5.19
CA ALA A 317 -19.10 15.44 3.85
C ALA A 317 -18.64 14.49 2.74
N ARG A 318 -17.58 13.71 2.98
CA ARG A 318 -17.07 12.71 2.02
C ARG A 318 -17.97 11.50 1.89
N LEU A 319 -18.54 11.00 2.98
CA LEU A 319 -19.59 9.97 2.94
C LEU A 319 -20.77 10.43 2.07
N LEU A 320 -21.27 11.65 2.30
CA LEU A 320 -22.35 12.21 1.48
C LEU A 320 -21.96 12.32 0.00
N SER A 321 -20.76 12.85 -0.29
CA SER A 321 -20.31 13.02 -1.67
C SER A 321 -20.22 11.68 -2.41
N LEU A 322 -19.65 10.67 -1.76
CA LEU A 322 -19.59 9.30 -2.26
C LEU A 322 -20.98 8.72 -2.50
N LEU A 323 -21.88 8.77 -1.49
CA LEU A 323 -23.24 8.24 -1.60
C LEU A 323 -24.04 8.95 -2.70
N SER A 324 -23.86 10.26 -2.87
CA SER A 324 -24.51 11.03 -3.95
C SER A 324 -24.09 10.58 -5.36
N LYS A 325 -22.89 10.02 -5.50
CA LYS A 325 -22.38 9.44 -6.75
C LYS A 325 -22.76 7.98 -6.89
N ALA A 326 -22.63 7.21 -5.81
CA ALA A 326 -22.99 5.81 -5.76
C ALA A 326 -24.47 5.59 -6.10
N THR A 327 -25.38 6.44 -5.61
CA THR A 327 -26.81 6.36 -5.96
C THR A 327 -27.13 6.58 -7.43
N ALA A 328 -26.25 7.22 -8.21
CA ALA A 328 -26.43 7.33 -9.66
C ALA A 328 -26.05 6.02 -10.41
N LEU A 329 -25.26 5.15 -9.76
CA LEU A 329 -24.66 3.95 -10.36
C LEU A 329 -25.25 2.64 -9.80
N HIS A 330 -25.46 2.59 -8.49
CA HIS A 330 -25.88 1.44 -7.68
C HIS A 330 -27.26 1.72 -7.06
N LEU A 331 -28.21 2.11 -7.90
CA LEU A 331 -29.52 2.56 -7.44
C LEU A 331 -30.24 1.47 -6.63
N SER A 332 -30.22 0.21 -7.09
CA SER A 332 -30.95 -0.89 -6.41
C SER A 332 -30.52 -1.14 -4.97
N ALA A 333 -29.23 -1.00 -4.66
CA ALA A 333 -28.68 -1.22 -3.33
C ALA A 333 -29.12 -0.14 -2.34
N LEU A 334 -29.12 1.11 -2.78
CA LEU A 334 -29.33 2.27 -1.92
C LEU A 334 -30.77 2.81 -1.96
N GLN A 335 -31.53 2.58 -3.03
CA GLN A 335 -32.88 3.12 -3.23
C GLN A 335 -33.87 2.64 -2.16
N ASN A 336 -33.68 1.44 -1.62
CA ASN A 336 -34.52 0.90 -0.54
C ASN A 336 -34.11 1.40 0.86
N HIS A 337 -33.02 2.16 0.97
CA HIS A 337 -32.52 2.68 2.23
C HIS A 337 -33.26 3.97 2.61
N ILE A 338 -34.50 3.83 3.09
CA ILE A 338 -35.39 4.96 3.40
C ILE A 338 -34.77 5.92 4.43
N GLN A 339 -34.03 5.40 5.41
CA GLN A 339 -33.36 6.22 6.42
C GLN A 339 -32.37 7.21 5.80
N LEU A 340 -31.58 6.77 4.80
CA LEU A 340 -30.65 7.63 4.09
C LEU A 340 -31.37 8.81 3.42
N LEU A 341 -32.51 8.57 2.77
CA LEU A 341 -33.31 9.61 2.13
C LEU A 341 -33.89 10.60 3.17
N GLN A 342 -34.45 10.08 4.26
CA GLN A 342 -34.97 10.91 5.35
C GLN A 342 -33.88 11.80 5.94
N LYS A 343 -32.72 11.22 6.24
CA LYS A 343 -31.58 11.96 6.79
C LYS A 343 -31.08 13.03 5.82
N ALA A 344 -30.98 12.73 4.53
CA ALA A 344 -30.60 13.70 3.51
C ALA A 344 -31.59 14.88 3.43
N LEU A 345 -32.90 14.62 3.51
CA LEU A 345 -33.94 15.66 3.55
C LEU A 345 -33.83 16.53 4.79
N ASP A 346 -33.63 15.94 5.96
CA ASP A 346 -33.47 16.67 7.22
C ASP A 346 -32.24 17.58 7.19
N LEU A 347 -31.09 17.07 6.73
CA LEU A 347 -29.89 17.87 6.56
C LEU A 347 -30.09 18.99 5.53
N LEU A 348 -30.80 18.73 4.42
CA LEU A 348 -31.09 19.76 3.42
C LEU A 348 -31.95 20.89 4.03
N HIS A 349 -32.96 20.55 4.84
CA HIS A 349 -33.71 21.56 5.60
C HIS A 349 -32.81 22.35 6.55
N GLN A 350 -31.90 21.68 7.25
CA GLN A 350 -30.96 22.35 8.16
C GLN A 350 -29.99 23.29 7.44
N THR A 351 -29.47 22.92 6.26
CA THR A 351 -28.62 23.82 5.45
C THR A 351 -29.36 25.06 4.93
N ASN A 352 -30.69 24.99 4.82
CA ASN A 352 -31.55 26.09 4.36
C ASN A 352 -32.04 27.00 5.49
N LYS A 353 -31.78 26.68 6.76
CA LYS A 353 -32.10 27.58 7.88
C LYS A 353 -31.37 28.91 7.70
N PRO A 354 -32.00 30.07 8.01
CA PRO A 354 -31.40 31.38 7.79
C PRO A 354 -29.99 31.54 8.36
N GLN A 355 -29.75 30.99 9.57
CA GLN A 355 -28.44 31.02 10.23
C GLN A 355 -27.32 30.23 9.52
N ASN A 356 -27.67 29.26 8.67
CA ASN A 356 -26.72 28.36 8.01
C ASN A 356 -26.58 28.68 6.52
N ARG A 357 -27.61 29.27 5.91
CA ARG A 357 -27.79 29.40 4.46
C ARG A 357 -26.57 29.98 3.75
N ASP A 358 -25.97 31.05 4.27
CA ASP A 358 -24.86 31.72 3.61
C ASP A 358 -23.59 30.86 3.59
N ARG A 359 -23.35 30.08 4.65
CA ARG A 359 -22.18 29.19 4.80
C ARG A 359 -22.20 28.01 3.81
N PHE A 360 -23.39 27.52 3.47
CA PHE A 360 -23.60 26.40 2.53
C PHE A 360 -23.96 26.84 1.11
N SER A 361 -24.17 28.14 0.87
CA SER A 361 -24.50 28.69 -0.46
C SER A 361 -23.33 29.44 -1.11
N ASN A 362 -22.36 29.92 -0.33
CA ASN A 362 -21.20 30.65 -0.85
C ASN A 362 -20.14 29.69 -1.42
N THR A 363 -20.20 29.43 -2.72
CA THR A 363 -19.14 28.75 -3.48
C THR A 363 -17.93 29.63 -3.80
N LEU A 364 -17.92 30.91 -3.37
CA LEU A 364 -16.99 31.95 -3.83
C LEU A 364 -15.98 32.46 -2.78
N SER A 365 -16.05 32.03 -1.51
CA SER A 365 -15.22 32.61 -0.43
C SER A 365 -14.15 31.66 0.11
N VAL A 366 -13.57 30.81 -0.74
CA VAL A 366 -12.34 30.09 -0.41
C VAL A 366 -11.20 30.70 -1.23
N PRO A 367 -10.09 31.17 -0.61
CA PRO A 367 -8.95 31.70 -1.34
C PRO A 367 -8.45 30.65 -2.33
N GLN A 368 -8.27 31.06 -3.59
CA GLN A 368 -7.78 30.24 -4.70
C GLN A 368 -6.35 29.73 -4.42
N SER A 369 -6.24 28.64 -3.67
CA SER A 369 -5.28 27.59 -3.95
C SER A 369 -6.10 26.41 -4.47
N HIS A 370 -5.60 25.68 -5.47
CA HIS A 370 -6.38 24.69 -6.21
C HIS A 370 -6.96 23.54 -5.35
N ASP A 371 -6.57 23.42 -4.07
CA ASP A 371 -7.03 22.39 -3.13
C ASP A 371 -7.79 22.89 -1.88
N SER A 372 -7.72 24.18 -1.53
CA SER A 372 -8.34 24.70 -0.30
C SER A 372 -9.88 24.59 -0.31
N GLY A 373 -10.50 24.69 -1.48
CA GLY A 373 -11.95 24.53 -1.65
C GLY A 373 -12.45 23.10 -1.40
N LYS A 374 -11.65 22.09 -1.74
CA LYS A 374 -11.99 20.67 -1.53
C LYS A 374 -11.84 20.23 -0.07
N LEU A 375 -11.08 20.97 0.73
CA LEU A 375 -10.82 20.72 2.15
C LEU A 375 -11.85 21.39 3.08
N SER A 376 -12.86 22.09 2.55
CA SER A 376 -13.98 22.58 3.36
C SER A 376 -15.11 21.55 3.43
N PRO A 377 -15.57 21.14 4.64
CA PRO A 377 -16.74 20.27 4.80
C PRO A 377 -18.02 20.80 4.16
N THR A 378 -18.16 22.12 4.02
CA THR A 378 -19.37 22.76 3.49
C THR A 378 -19.38 22.85 1.98
N HIS A 379 -18.21 22.74 1.34
CA HIS A 379 -18.09 22.90 -0.10
C HIS A 379 -18.77 21.75 -0.83
N GLY A 380 -19.79 22.05 -1.64
CA GLY A 380 -20.54 21.05 -2.38
C GLY A 380 -21.49 20.20 -1.54
N PHE A 381 -21.55 20.38 -0.21
CA PHE A 381 -22.39 19.58 0.69
C PHE A 381 -23.88 19.66 0.30
N LYS A 382 -24.41 20.89 0.13
CA LYS A 382 -25.80 21.10 -0.30
C LYS A 382 -26.08 20.52 -1.70
N ARG A 383 -25.13 20.65 -2.62
CA ARG A 383 -25.23 20.08 -3.98
C ARG A 383 -25.33 18.56 -3.91
N ASP A 384 -24.52 17.94 -3.08
CA ASP A 384 -24.46 16.48 -2.98
C ASP A 384 -25.70 15.93 -2.26
N LEU A 385 -26.29 16.64 -1.29
CA LEU A 385 -27.63 16.34 -0.74
C LEU A 385 -28.71 16.34 -1.82
N VAL A 386 -28.78 17.41 -2.62
CA VAL A 386 -29.79 17.53 -3.69
C VAL A 386 -29.61 16.42 -4.73
N ARG A 387 -28.37 16.10 -5.10
CA ARG A 387 -28.07 14.99 -6.02
C ARG A 387 -28.53 13.65 -5.44
N LEU A 388 -28.17 13.36 -4.18
CA LEU A 388 -28.56 12.13 -3.51
C LEU A 388 -30.09 11.96 -3.48
N ILE A 389 -30.82 12.99 -3.03
CA ILE A 389 -32.29 12.99 -2.98
C ILE A 389 -32.87 12.80 -4.39
N GLY A 390 -32.35 13.55 -5.37
CA GLY A 390 -32.80 13.47 -6.75
C GLY A 390 -32.65 12.05 -7.32
N ASN A 391 -31.48 11.44 -7.13
CA ASN A 391 -31.21 10.08 -7.60
C ASN A 391 -32.14 9.06 -6.94
N MET A 392 -32.33 9.13 -5.61
CA MET A 392 -33.14 8.16 -4.88
C MET A 392 -34.64 8.28 -5.16
N CYS A 393 -35.13 9.47 -5.53
CA CYS A 393 -36.53 9.72 -5.88
C CYS A 393 -36.85 9.50 -7.36
N TYR A 394 -35.84 9.46 -8.23
CA TYR A 394 -36.02 9.17 -9.65
C TYR A 394 -36.25 7.67 -9.82
N GLN A 395 -37.46 7.29 -10.26
CA GLN A 395 -37.85 5.91 -10.56
C GLN A 395 -37.66 5.60 -12.04
#